data_AF-A0AAD9WW82-F1
#
_entry.id   AF-A0AAD9WW82-F1
#
_cell.length_a   1.000
_cell.length_b   1.000
_cell.length_c   1.000
_cell.angle_alpha   90.00
_cell.angle_beta   90.00
_cell.angle_gamma   90.00
#
_symmetry.space_group_name_H-M   'P 1'
#
loop_
_entity.id
_entity.type
_entity.pdbx_description
1 polymer ?
#
loop_
_entity_poly.entity_id
_entity_poly.type
_entity_poly.pdbx_seq_one_letter_code
_entity_poly.pdbx_strand_id
1 'polypeptide(L)' 'MDAALNNDQKVSGVGVVIRDCNGHVMASLCQNFEASYQPHIAEAMAIVRDKAMLPSIEH' A
#
# COMPACT_ATOMS: atom_id res chain seq x y z
N MET A 1 3.83 6.34 -1.69
CA MET A 1 2.93 5.22 -2.02
C MET A 1 2.66 5.31 -3.48
N ASP A 2 2.57 4.17 -4.16
CA ASP A 2 2.24 4.13 -5.58
C ASP A 2 1.42 2.88 -5.86
N ALA A 3 0.57 2.93 -6.88
CA ALA A 3 -0.30 1.84 -7.28
C ALA A 3 -0.22 1.57 -8.78
N ALA A 4 -0.20 0.29 -9.13
CA ALA A 4 -0.19 -0.18 -10.50
C ALA A 4 -1.44 -1.04 -10.76
N LEU A 5 -1.97 -0.96 -11.98
CA LEU A 5 -3.11 -1.74 -12.43
C LEU A 5 -2.71 -2.59 -13.64
N ASN A 6 -2.91 -3.90 -13.53
CA ASN A 6 -2.85 -4.84 -14.64
C ASN A 6 -4.28 -5.25 -15.02
N ASN A 7 -4.81 -4.64 -16.07
CA ASN A 7 -6.18 -4.92 -16.54
C ASN A 7 -6.34 -6.33 -17.12
N ASP A 8 -5.32 -6.85 -17.81
CA ASP A 8 -5.40 -8.16 -18.46
C ASP A 8 -5.53 -9.29 -17.44
N GLN A 9 -4.79 -9.17 -16.33
CA GLN A 9 -4.83 -10.14 -15.23
C GLN A 9 -5.86 -9.80 -14.15
N LYS A 10 -6.52 -8.64 -14.26
CA LYS A 10 -7.43 -8.08 -13.25
C LYS A 10 -6.81 -7.96 -11.85
N VAL A 11 -5.54 -7.55 -11.80
CA VAL A 11 -4.78 -7.42 -10.56
C VAL A 11 -4.37 -5.96 -10.37
N SER A 12 -4.43 -5.48 -9.13
CA SER A 12 -3.83 -4.21 -8.74
C SER A 12 -2.70 -4.47 -7.76
N GLY A 13 -1.58 -3.77 -7.92
CA GLY A 13 -0.46 -3.79 -6.99
C GLY A 13 -0.34 -2.46 -6.28
N VAL A 14 0.08 -2.50 -5.02
CA VAL A 14 0.45 -1.30 -4.24
C VAL A 14 1.84 -1.48 -3.66
N GLY A 15 2.64 -0.41 -3.78
CA GLY A 15 3.93 -0.25 -3.13
C GLY A 15 3.91 0.84 -2.06
N VAL A 16 4.35 0.52 -0.85
CA VAL A 16 4.49 1.45 0.28
C VAL A 16 5.95 1.44 0.75
N VAL A 17 6.48 2.63 1.04
CA VAL A 17 7.80 2.83 1.65
C VAL A 17 7.64 3.82 2.79
N ILE A 18 8.02 3.40 3.99
CA ILE A 18 8.05 4.24 5.19
C ILE A 18 9.49 4.73 5.37
N ARG A 19 9.64 6.04 5.57
CA ARG A 19 10.94 6.68 5.79
C ARG A 19 10.94 7.47 7.09
N ASP A 20 12.11 7.60 7.71
CA ASP A 20 12.31 8.55 8.80
C ASP A 20 12.35 10.00 8.26
N CYS A 21 12.44 10.98 9.16
CA CYS A 21 12.51 12.39 8.77
C CYS A 21 13.83 12.78 8.06
N ASN A 22 14.85 11.92 8.10
CA ASN A 22 16.11 12.10 7.39
C ASN A 22 16.08 11.45 5.99
N GLY A 23 14.98 10.77 5.64
CA GLY A 23 14.79 10.09 4.37
C GLY A 23 15.30 8.63 4.35
N HIS A 24 15.77 8.08 5.47
CA HIS A 24 16.17 6.67 5.55
C HIS A 24 14.95 5.77 5.48
N VAL A 25 15.02 4.72 4.67
CA VAL A 25 13.95 3.71 4.58
C VAL A 25 13.92 2.87 5.85
N MET A 26 12.76 2.88 6.52
CA MET A 26 12.50 2.10 7.73
C MET A 26 11.80 0.78 7.42
N ALA A 27 10.86 0.81 6.46
CA ALA A 27 10.10 -0.35 6.03
C ALA A 27 9.59 -0.18 4.60
N SER A 28 9.30 -1.30 3.94
CA SER A 28 8.65 -1.33 2.64
C SER A 28 7.69 -2.51 2.54
N LEU A 29 6.57 -2.30 1.86
CA LEU A 29 5.56 -3.32 1.59
C LEU A 29 5.19 -3.29 0.10
N CYS A 30 5.10 -4.47 -0.50
CA CYS A 30 4.49 -4.65 -1.81
C CYS A 30 3.36 -5.67 -1.66
N GLN A 31 2.15 -5.30 -2.07
CA GLN A 31 0.99 -6.17 -1.98
C GLN A 31 0.19 -6.14 -3.27
N ASN A 32 -0.29 -7.32 -3.67
CA ASN A 32 -1.21 -7.47 -4.79
C ASN A 32 -2.63 -7.71 -4.28
N PHE A 33 -3.59 -7.20 -5.02
CA PHE A 33 -5.02 -7.40 -4.84
C PHE A 33 -5.58 -8.05 -6.10
N GLU A 34 -6.32 -9.14 -5.93
CA GLU A 34 -7.08 -9.79 -7.00
C GLU A 34 -8.34 -8.98 -7.34
N ALA A 35 -8.13 -7.74 -7.76
CA ALA A 35 -9.16 -6.81 -8.21
C ALA A 35 -8.54 -5.75 -9.11
N SER A 36 -9.32 -5.27 -10.08
CA SER A 36 -8.97 -4.13 -10.95
C SER A 36 -9.40 -2.80 -10.31
N TYR A 37 -8.73 -2.39 -9.24
CA TYR A 37 -8.92 -1.06 -8.69
C TYR A 37 -8.22 -0.02 -9.54
N GLN A 38 -8.88 1.13 -9.76
CA GLN A 38 -8.15 2.28 -10.25
C GLN A 38 -7.06 2.68 -9.25
N PRO A 39 -5.90 3.21 -9.70
CA PRO A 39 -4.77 3.48 -8.82
C PRO A 39 -5.13 4.24 -7.54
N HIS A 40 -5.92 5.32 -7.65
CA HIS A 40 -6.36 6.11 -6.50
C HIS A 40 -7.23 5.32 -5.49
N ILE A 41 -8.03 4.36 -5.98
CA ILE A 41 -8.82 3.46 -5.11
C ILE A 41 -7.89 2.45 -4.45
N ALA A 42 -6.94 1.88 -5.18
CA ALA A 42 -5.97 0.93 -4.66
C ALA A 42 -5.12 1.57 -3.54
N GLU A 43 -4.70 2.82 -3.72
CA GLU A 43 -4.00 3.60 -2.71
C GLU A 43 -4.84 3.80 -1.43
N ALA A 44 -6.08 4.26 -1.58
CA ALA A 44 -6.98 4.45 -0.44
C ALA A 44 -7.22 3.13 0.33
N MET A 45 -7.42 2.02 -0.40
CA MET A 45 -7.65 0.71 0.19
C MET A 45 -6.44 0.20 0.98
N ALA A 46 -5.23 0.42 0.48
CA ALA A 46 -4.03 0.00 1.18
C ALA A 46 -3.79 0.83 2.45
N ILE A 47 -4.12 2.13 2.47
CA ILE A 47 -4.10 2.94 3.70
C ILE A 47 -5.09 2.38 4.74
N VAL A 48 -6.31 2.03 4.30
CA VAL A 48 -7.35 1.49 5.20
C VAL A 48 -6.97 0.10 5.72
N ARG A 49 -6.39 -0.76 4.88
CA ARG A 49 -5.92 -2.09 5.27
C ARG A 49 -4.72 -2.04 6.21
N ASP A 50 -3.74 -1.17 5.94
CA ASP A 50 -2.59 -1.01 6.83
C ASP A 50 -3.02 -0.46 8.20
N LYS A 51 -3.99 0.45 8.26
CA LYS A 51 -4.57 0.89 9.55
C LYS A 51 -5.18 -0.25 10.38
N ALA A 52 -5.64 -1.33 9.75
CA ALA A 52 -6.13 -2.51 10.45
C ALA A 52 -5.02 -3.51 10.83
N MET A 53 -3.78 -3.32 10.32
CA MET A 53 -2.61 -4.19 10.58
C MET A 53 -1.48 -3.51 11.36
N LEU A 54 -1.50 -2.18 11.52
CA LEU A 54 -0.59 -1.49 12.44
C LEU A 54 -0.92 -1.97 13.87
N PRO A 55 0.02 -2.60 14.60
CA PRO A 55 -0.19 -2.84 16.02
C PRO A 55 -0.47 -1.49 16.66
N SER A 56 -1.48 -1.44 17.54
CA SER A 56 -1.70 -0.30 18.43
C SER A 56 -0.35 0.08 19.04
N ILE A 57 0.25 1.17 18.56
CA ILE A 57 1.38 1.78 19.27
C ILE A 57 0.70 2.48 20.44
N GLU A 58 0.51 1.73 21.53
CA GLU A 58 0.11 2.30 22.81
C GLU A 58 1.24 3.24 23.26
N HIS A 59 0.87 4.50 23.48
CA HIS A 59 1.73 5.54 24.03
C HIS A 59 1.99 5.32 25.52
#